data_AF-A0A2M7SRX4-F1
#
_entry.id   AF-A0A2M7SRX4-F1
#
_cell.length_a   1.000
_cell.length_b   1.000
_cell.length_c   1.000
_cell.angle_alpha   90.00
_cell.angle_beta   90.00
_cell.angle_gamma   90.00
#
_symmetry.space_group_name_H-M   'P 1'
#
loop_
_entity.id
_entity.type
_entity.pdbx_description
1 polymer ?
#
loop_
_entity_poly.entity_id
_entity_poly.type
_entity_poly.pdbx_seq_one_letter_code
_entity_poly.pdbx_strand_id
1 'polypeptide(L)'
;MTQLKITDDLDALLNVLPEAIVAAVHKANNYDDLLEIILDLGRVPTARFVDREVVLSDKEVTRAEIDYVDEHTGEFDADNRAGLERTLHRISAIRNRRGHIVGLTLRVGRAVYGTVDIIQDIVESGKSLLILGRPGV
;
A
#
# COMPACT_ATOMS: atom_id res chain seq x y z
N MET A 1 20.36 8.41 22.14
CA MET A 1 19.79 7.45 21.17
C MET A 1 18.48 8.03 20.71
N THR A 2 18.42 8.57 19.49
CA THR A 2 17.19 9.05 18.88
C THR A 2 16.40 7.83 18.41
N GLN A 3 15.23 7.60 19.00
CA GLN A 3 14.36 6.49 18.62
C GLN A 3 13.79 6.79 17.23
N LEU A 4 14.07 5.94 16.25
CA LEU A 4 13.46 6.03 14.92
C LEU A 4 11.95 5.82 15.09
N LYS A 5 11.17 6.87 14.80
CA LYS A 5 9.71 6.78 14.79
C LYS A 5 9.29 6.39 13.38
N ILE A 6 8.70 5.20 13.25
CA ILE A 6 8.06 4.78 12.01
C ILE A 6 6.60 5.20 12.10
N THR A 7 6.10 5.93 11.09
CA THR A 7 4.66 6.17 10.94
C THR A 7 4.24 5.62 9.60
N ASP A 8 3.08 4.98 9.55
CA ASP A 8 2.60 4.31 8.35
C ASP A 8 1.16 4.65 8.02
N ASP A 9 0.46 5.49 8.80
CA ASP A 9 -0.92 5.93 8.56
C ASP A 9 -1.88 4.78 8.17
N LEU A 10 -1.63 3.57 8.69
CA LEU A 10 -2.24 2.34 8.20
C LEU A 10 -3.77 2.39 8.21
N ASP A 11 -4.37 3.08 9.17
CA ASP A 11 -5.82 3.26 9.25
C ASP A 11 -6.40 3.89 7.97
N ALA A 12 -5.69 4.81 7.32
CA ALA A 12 -6.11 5.40 6.05
C ALA A 12 -6.19 4.36 4.94
N LEU A 13 -5.23 3.42 4.89
CA LEU A 13 -5.25 2.30 3.94
C LEU A 13 -6.36 1.29 4.28
N LEU A 14 -6.59 1.00 5.56
CA LEU A 14 -7.64 0.07 5.96
C LEU A 14 -9.04 0.64 5.68
N ASN A 15 -9.22 1.95 5.77
CA ASN A 15 -10.51 2.61 5.51
C ASN A 15 -10.99 2.51 4.05
N VAL A 16 -10.11 2.17 3.10
CA VAL A 16 -10.52 1.96 1.70
C VAL A 16 -10.86 0.50 1.40
N LEU A 17 -10.70 -0.40 2.36
CA LEU A 17 -10.94 -1.83 2.22
C LEU A 17 -12.30 -2.25 2.79
N PRO A 18 -12.92 -3.32 2.25
CA PRO A 18 -14.12 -3.89 2.83
C PRO A 18 -13.88 -4.34 4.28
N GLU A 19 -14.89 -4.17 5.15
CA GLU A 19 -14.79 -4.47 6.59
C GLU A 19 -14.29 -5.89 6.90
N ALA A 20 -14.70 -6.87 6.11
CA ALA A 20 -14.27 -8.26 6.27
C ALA A 20 -12.74 -8.43 6.07
N ILE A 21 -12.16 -7.71 5.10
CA ILE A 21 -10.72 -7.71 4.82
C ILE A 21 -9.98 -7.00 5.96
N VAL A 22 -10.49 -5.86 6.40
CA VAL A 22 -9.95 -5.09 7.53
C VAL A 22 -9.89 -5.96 8.79
N ALA A 23 -10.99 -6.63 9.14
CA ALA A 23 -11.06 -7.53 10.28
C ALA A 23 -10.05 -8.69 10.18
N ALA A 24 -9.86 -9.26 8.99
CA ALA A 24 -8.88 -10.33 8.75
C ALA A 24 -7.44 -9.84 8.92
N VAL A 25 -7.12 -8.65 8.40
CA VAL A 25 -5.80 -8.02 8.59
C VAL A 25 -5.56 -7.74 10.08
N HIS A 26 -6.57 -7.24 10.80
CA HIS A 26 -6.41 -7.02 12.25
C HIS A 26 -6.18 -8.31 13.03
N LYS A 27 -6.86 -9.40 12.65
CA LYS A 27 -6.67 -10.72 13.27
C LYS A 27 -5.26 -11.28 13.07
N ALA A 28 -4.59 -10.94 11.96
CA ALA A 28 -3.21 -11.32 11.71
C ALA A 28 -2.20 -10.62 12.66
N ASN A 29 -2.59 -9.48 13.25
CA ASN A 29 -1.88 -8.76 14.32
C ASN A 29 -0.37 -8.56 14.08
N ASN A 30 0.02 -8.17 12.86
CA ASN A 30 1.43 -7.91 12.51
C ASN A 30 1.59 -6.72 11.56
N TYR A 31 1.11 -5.55 11.98
CA TYR A 31 1.03 -4.36 11.12
C TYR A 31 2.40 -3.80 10.71
N ASP A 32 3.38 -3.86 11.61
CA ASP A 32 4.72 -3.32 11.37
C ASP A 32 5.39 -3.98 10.16
N ASP A 33 5.08 -5.26 9.91
CA ASP A 33 5.64 -6.04 8.80
C ASP A 33 4.71 -6.11 7.57
N LEU A 34 3.50 -5.55 7.61
CA LEU A 34 2.56 -5.62 6.51
C LEU A 34 3.09 -4.85 5.28
N LEU A 35 3.36 -5.53 4.18
CA LEU A 35 3.89 -4.91 2.96
C LEU A 35 2.77 -4.48 2.02
N GLU A 36 1.84 -5.39 1.72
CA GLU A 36 0.76 -5.13 0.77
C GLU A 36 -0.43 -6.08 0.98
N ILE A 37 -1.60 -5.62 0.54
CA ILE A 37 -2.85 -6.38 0.47
C ILE A 37 -3.23 -6.52 -1.01
N ILE A 38 -3.53 -7.75 -1.43
CA ILE A 38 -3.78 -8.13 -2.82
C ILE A 38 -5.22 -8.62 -2.93
N LEU A 39 -5.97 -8.01 -3.85
CA LEU A 39 -7.36 -8.33 -4.15
C LEU A 39 -7.51 -8.57 -5.65
N ASP A 40 -7.53 -9.83 -6.07
CA ASP A 40 -7.68 -10.22 -7.47
C ASP A 40 -9.02 -10.94 -7.70
N LEU A 41 -9.79 -10.50 -8.69
CA LEU A 41 -11.12 -11.05 -8.98
C LEU A 41 -11.06 -12.58 -9.19
N GLY A 42 -11.85 -13.33 -8.43
CA GLY A 42 -11.87 -14.80 -8.52
C GLY A 42 -10.66 -15.48 -7.86
N ARG A 43 -9.91 -14.76 -7.01
CA ARG A 43 -8.86 -15.34 -6.14
C ARG A 43 -9.15 -15.00 -4.70
N VAL A 44 -8.62 -15.79 -3.78
CA VAL A 44 -8.68 -15.45 -2.35
C VAL A 44 -7.85 -14.18 -2.06
N PRO A 45 -8.33 -13.28 -1.20
CA PRO A 45 -7.59 -12.08 -0.82
C PRO A 45 -6.41 -12.44 0.07
N THR A 46 -5.31 -11.72 -0.10
CA THR A 46 -4.04 -12.09 0.53
C THR A 46 -3.29 -10.87 1.06
N ALA A 47 -2.69 -10.99 2.24
CA ALA A 47 -1.76 -10.02 2.79
C ALA A 47 -0.33 -10.57 2.74
N ARG A 48 0.61 -9.77 2.24
CA ARG A 48 2.03 -10.08 2.28
C ARG A 48 2.70 -9.32 3.42
N PHE A 49 3.43 -10.03 4.24
CA PHE A 49 4.30 -9.52 5.29
C PHE A 49 5.77 -9.72 4.89
N VAL A 50 6.70 -9.15 5.65
CA VAL A 50 8.15 -9.30 5.41
C VAL A 50 8.59 -10.76 5.32
N ASP A 51 8.04 -11.62 6.17
CA ASP A 51 8.46 -13.01 6.36
C ASP A 51 7.51 -14.05 5.75
N ARG A 52 6.27 -13.67 5.45
CA ARG A 52 5.21 -14.61 5.07
C ARG A 52 4.11 -13.98 4.25
N GLU A 53 3.25 -14.83 3.71
CA GLU A 53 2.02 -14.46 3.02
C GLU A 53 0.83 -15.15 3.72
N VAL A 54 -0.27 -14.41 3.92
CA VAL A 54 -1.44 -14.88 4.67
C VAL A 54 -2.70 -14.67 3.85
N VAL A 55 -3.46 -15.74 3.66
CA VAL A 55 -4.80 -15.67 3.06
C VAL A 55 -5.76 -15.04 4.08
N LEU A 56 -6.46 -13.99 3.68
CA LEU A 56 -7.35 -13.19 4.55
C LEU A 56 -8.76 -13.77 4.63
N SER A 57 -9.19 -14.51 3.60
CA SER A 57 -10.51 -15.12 3.50
C SER A 57 -10.44 -16.39 2.65
N ASP A 58 -11.28 -17.38 2.95
CA ASP A 58 -11.48 -18.56 2.11
C ASP A 58 -12.40 -18.28 0.91
N LYS A 59 -13.08 -17.13 0.90
CA LYS A 59 -13.91 -16.66 -0.21
C LYS A 59 -13.07 -15.92 -1.24
N GLU A 60 -13.40 -16.16 -2.51
CA GLU A 60 -12.83 -15.40 -3.62
C GLU A 60 -13.30 -13.94 -3.60
N VAL A 61 -12.39 -13.04 -3.95
CA VAL A 61 -12.68 -11.61 -4.13
C VAL A 61 -13.70 -11.45 -5.25
N THR A 62 -14.74 -10.70 -4.90
CA THR A 62 -15.88 -10.41 -5.76
C THR A 62 -15.68 -9.09 -6.51
N ARG A 63 -16.48 -8.91 -7.57
CA ARG A 63 -16.51 -7.64 -8.30
C ARG A 63 -16.92 -6.47 -7.39
N ALA A 64 -17.88 -6.69 -6.50
CA ALA A 64 -18.36 -5.67 -5.57
C ALA A 64 -17.27 -5.20 -4.60
N GLU A 65 -16.39 -6.10 -4.15
CA GLU A 65 -15.27 -5.71 -3.30
C GLU A 65 -14.21 -4.89 -4.05
N ILE A 66 -13.94 -5.22 -5.32
CA ILE A 66 -13.03 -4.41 -6.16
C ILE A 66 -13.63 -3.03 -6.40
N ASP A 67 -14.91 -2.97 -6.79
CA ASP A 67 -15.60 -1.70 -7.07
C ASP A 67 -15.69 -0.85 -5.79
N TYR A 68 -15.91 -1.47 -4.62
CA TYR A 68 -15.84 -0.77 -3.32
C TYR A 68 -14.48 -0.10 -3.12
N VAL A 69 -13.37 -0.81 -3.33
CA VAL A 69 -12.04 -0.21 -3.12
C VAL A 69 -11.74 0.89 -4.15
N ASP A 70 -12.15 0.71 -5.42
CA ASP A 70 -12.00 1.72 -6.48
C ASP A 70 -12.68 3.04 -6.09
N GLU A 71 -13.93 2.97 -5.60
CA GLU A 71 -14.71 4.13 -5.15
C GLU A 71 -14.08 4.89 -3.97
N HIS A 72 -13.26 4.22 -3.15
CA HIS A 72 -12.65 4.80 -1.94
C HIS A 72 -11.16 5.17 -2.09
N THR A 73 -10.51 4.80 -3.20
CA THR A 73 -9.06 4.96 -3.40
C THR A 73 -8.66 6.31 -4.02
N GLY A 74 -9.56 6.95 -4.78
CA GLY A 74 -9.26 8.15 -5.57
C GLY A 74 -8.94 7.84 -7.04
N GLU A 75 -8.49 8.84 -7.80
CA GLU A 75 -8.24 8.66 -9.23
C GLU A 75 -6.94 7.91 -9.52
N PHE A 76 -7.03 6.90 -10.40
CA PHE A 76 -5.88 6.21 -10.96
C PHE A 76 -5.27 7.02 -12.11
N ASP A 77 -3.94 7.16 -12.09
CA ASP A 77 -3.16 7.79 -13.14
C ASP A 77 -3.01 6.89 -14.39
N ALA A 78 -2.25 7.40 -15.38
CA ALA A 78 -1.98 6.68 -16.63
C ALA A 78 -1.21 5.36 -16.44
N ASP A 79 -0.52 5.18 -15.31
CA ASP A 79 0.23 3.97 -14.95
C ASP A 79 -0.62 2.99 -14.11
N ASN A 80 -1.93 3.23 -14.00
CA ASN A 80 -2.86 2.50 -13.14
C ASN A 80 -2.46 2.55 -11.67
N ARG A 81 -1.97 3.69 -11.20
CA ARG A 81 -1.61 3.90 -9.80
C ARG A 81 -2.41 5.05 -9.19
N ALA A 82 -2.78 4.88 -7.94
CA ALA A 82 -3.38 5.91 -7.11
C ALA A 82 -2.60 6.00 -5.79
N GLY A 83 -2.48 7.21 -5.24
CA GLY A 83 -1.99 7.42 -3.88
C GLY A 83 -3.16 7.77 -2.97
N LEU A 84 -3.12 7.35 -1.71
CA LEU A 84 -4.07 7.86 -0.72
C LEU A 84 -3.59 9.23 -0.24
N GLU A 85 -4.46 10.24 -0.38
CA GLU A 85 -4.12 11.62 -0.06
C GLU A 85 -3.47 11.74 1.32
N ARG A 86 -2.41 12.54 1.39
CA ARG A 86 -1.67 12.84 2.63
C ARG A 86 -0.98 11.64 3.29
N THR A 87 -0.90 10.49 2.59
CA THR A 87 -0.16 9.31 3.05
C THR A 87 0.89 8.89 2.01
N LEU A 88 1.71 7.90 2.37
CA LEU A 88 2.66 7.28 1.44
C LEU A 88 2.11 6.00 0.78
N HIS A 89 0.85 5.66 1.03
CA HIS A 89 0.24 4.46 0.49
C HIS A 89 0.03 4.57 -1.01
N ARG A 90 0.14 3.43 -1.69
CA ARG A 90 -0.10 3.35 -3.13
C ARG A 90 -0.96 2.15 -3.46
N ILE A 91 -1.99 2.38 -4.26
CA ILE A 91 -2.83 1.35 -4.84
C ILE A 91 -2.46 1.21 -6.31
N SER A 92 -2.22 -0.01 -6.76
CA SER A 92 -2.02 -0.33 -8.18
C SER A 92 -3.17 -1.16 -8.69
N ALA A 93 -3.71 -0.82 -9.85
CA ALA A 93 -4.80 -1.55 -10.49
C ALA A 93 -4.30 -2.38 -11.67
N ILE A 94 -4.81 -3.61 -11.75
CA ILE A 94 -4.72 -4.45 -12.95
C ILE A 94 -6.03 -4.30 -13.70
N ARG A 95 -5.97 -3.87 -14.96
CA ARG A 95 -7.12 -3.73 -15.84
C ARG A 95 -7.16 -4.81 -16.90
N ASN A 96 -8.36 -5.28 -17.23
CA ASN A 96 -8.56 -6.17 -18.36
C ASN A 96 -8.53 -5.41 -19.70
N ARG A 97 -8.66 -6.13 -20.82
CA ARG A 97 -8.62 -5.55 -22.18
C ARG A 97 -9.75 -4.56 -22.48
N ARG A 98 -10.79 -4.54 -21.65
CA ARG A 98 -11.92 -3.60 -21.73
C ARG A 98 -11.75 -2.40 -20.79
N GLY A 99 -10.62 -2.29 -20.08
CA GLY A 99 -10.32 -1.20 -19.15
C GLY A 99 -10.92 -1.36 -17.76
N HIS A 100 -11.62 -2.45 -17.46
CA HIS A 100 -12.17 -2.67 -16.12
C HIS A 100 -11.08 -3.15 -15.16
N ILE A 101 -11.07 -2.63 -13.94
CA ILE A 101 -10.25 -3.16 -12.85
C ILE A 101 -10.68 -4.60 -12.56
N VAL A 102 -9.69 -5.49 -12.47
CA VAL A 102 -9.83 -6.92 -12.14
C VAL A 102 -8.85 -7.36 -11.05
N GLY A 103 -7.95 -6.48 -10.62
CA GLY A 103 -7.04 -6.72 -9.51
C GLY A 103 -6.56 -5.42 -8.90
N LEU A 104 -6.33 -5.43 -7.60
CA LEU A 104 -5.84 -4.29 -6.81
C LEU A 104 -4.71 -4.76 -5.89
N THR A 105 -3.64 -3.99 -5.84
CA THR A 105 -2.55 -4.17 -4.86
C THR A 105 -2.38 -2.89 -4.06
N LEU A 106 -2.72 -2.94 -2.78
CA LEU A 106 -2.60 -1.84 -1.84
C LEU A 106 -1.30 -2.00 -1.06
N ARG A 107 -0.30 -1.17 -1.35
CA ARG A 107 1.01 -1.21 -0.71
C ARG A 107 1.08 -0.21 0.44
N VAL A 108 1.57 -0.69 1.59
CA VAL A 108 1.79 0.12 2.78
C VAL A 108 3.01 1.02 2.55
N GLY A 109 2.83 2.33 2.66
CA GLY A 109 3.91 3.30 2.65
C GLY A 109 4.32 3.61 4.08
N ARG A 110 5.62 3.67 4.36
CA ARG A 110 6.15 3.97 5.69
C ARG A 110 7.11 5.15 5.63
N ALA A 111 6.97 6.06 6.57
CA ALA A 111 7.93 7.13 6.80
C ALA A 111 8.84 6.75 7.97
N VAL A 112 10.15 6.80 7.75
CA VAL A 112 11.15 6.68 8.81
C VAL A 112 11.69 8.07 9.11
N TYR A 113 11.36 8.60 10.28
CA TYR A 113 11.82 9.94 10.69
C TYR A 113 13.21 9.90 11.31
N GLY A 114 13.96 10.99 11.14
CA GLY A 114 15.28 11.18 11.77
C GLY A 114 16.46 10.60 10.98
N THR A 115 16.25 10.19 9.72
CA THR A 115 17.32 9.70 8.83
C THR A 115 17.86 10.78 7.90
N VAL A 116 17.14 11.88 7.71
CA VAL A 116 17.52 12.97 6.78
C VAL A 116 18.76 13.73 7.25
N ASP A 117 19.05 13.72 8.55
CA ASP A 117 20.19 14.42 9.17
C ASP A 117 21.53 14.08 8.50
N ILE A 118 21.67 12.86 7.97
CA ILE A 118 22.90 12.36 7.31
C ILE A 118 23.16 13.07 5.99
N ILE A 119 22.11 13.58 5.33
CA ILE A 119 22.17 14.20 4.00
C ILE A 119 21.63 15.63 3.99
N GLN A 120 21.43 16.25 5.17
CA GLN A 120 20.80 17.56 5.29
C GLN A 120 21.58 18.64 4.53
N ASP A 121 22.91 18.64 4.66
CA ASP A 121 23.81 19.56 3.96
C ASP A 121 23.71 19.43 2.42
N ILE A 122 23.50 18.20 1.92
CA ILE A 122 23.30 17.92 0.50
C ILE A 122 21.95 18.47 0.04
N VAL A 123 20.88 18.21 0.80
CA VAL A 123 19.51 18.65 0.47
C VAL A 123 19.40 20.19 0.51
N GLU A 124 20.02 20.83 1.49
CA GLU A 124 19.99 22.29 1.68
C GLU A 124 20.99 23.04 0.77
N SER A 125 21.82 22.33 0.01
CA SER A 125 22.85 22.93 -0.86
C SER A 125 22.31 23.78 -2.01
N GLY A 126 21.00 23.70 -2.30
CA GLY A 126 20.36 24.36 -3.43
C GLY A 126 20.75 23.78 -4.80
N LYS A 127 21.50 22.68 -4.83
CA LYS A 127 21.92 21.99 -6.05
C LYS A 127 20.92 20.91 -6.45
N SER A 128 20.93 20.53 -7.73
CA SER A 128 20.19 19.36 -8.20
C SER A 128 20.73 18.08 -7.53
N LEU A 129 19.83 17.25 -7.02
CA LEU A 129 20.13 15.99 -6.34
C LEU A 129 19.55 14.80 -7.12
N LEU A 130 20.34 13.74 -7.27
CA LEU A 130 19.91 12.44 -7.79
C LEU A 130 20.09 11.38 -6.71
N ILE A 131 18.99 10.77 -6.28
CA ILE A 131 18.99 9.64 -5.34
C ILE A 131 18.76 8.36 -6.13
N LEU A 132 19.71 7.42 -6.05
CA LEU A 132 19.66 6.14 -6.75
C LEU A 132 19.45 5.00 -5.74
N GLY A 133 18.56 4.09 -6.09
CA GLY A 133 18.30 2.85 -5.35
C GLY A 133 17.85 1.76 -6.31
N ARG A 134 17.98 0.50 -5.90
CA ARG A 134 17.38 -0.59 -6.68
C ARG A 134 15.84 -0.47 -6.60
N PRO A 135 15.10 -0.87 -7.63
CA PRO A 135 13.64 -0.93 -7.54
C PRO A 135 13.20 -1.87 -6.41
N GLY A 136 12.26 -1.43 -5.57
CA GLY A 136 11.67 -2.25 -4.51
C GLY A 136 12.53 -2.44 -3.26
N VAL A 137 13.50 -1.54 -3.02
CA VAL A 137 14.21 -1.40 -1.73
C VAL A 137 13.38 -0.54 -0.79
#